data_AF-A0A4Q6BTM6-F1
#
_entry.id   AF-A0A4Q6BTM6-F1
#
_cell.length_a   1.000
_cell.length_b   1.000
_cell.length_c   1.000
_cell.angle_alpha   90.00
_cell.angle_beta   90.00
_cell.angle_gamma   90.00
#
_symmetry.space_group_name_H-M   'P 1'
#
loop_
_entity.id
_entity.type
_entity.pdbx_description
1 polymer ?
#
loop_
_entity_poly.entity_id
_entity_poly.type
_entity_poly.pdbx_seq_one_letter_code
_entity_poly.pdbx_strand_id
1 'polypeptide(L)'
;AVICFVMAGAFIVKLAVDSGWLTPARQIGIAALLGFVLIAAGFVVTKLDRVYASLLPAAGVIILYLTAVGAHSYHGLIGFELAVGFVAAISCLCIWLYTALRNEVYPITGALGAYLVPFLLGAKSHSDFTIYYFVLCTISFASISVWLESRLLAIVASYLAIAATLILSLELPDTMVFARVLPLHFAAFVVAAVVQSLKGRAPMTTNEAWAYFPVLLLFYVGEYALVYKLSPTLAPWISLSFAGFLIGVYFLSKKTLEATSLESSNLIAAFTSVVVFHSFYIEIVPDNFKPWLLPAIIFASAFLPVTRVTVASKHVIPMLAVALIALCEYVRVMFYLIGDQDPFPIILVGLLSAGAALFFYIKRQSRVAYESSTGVVLLAAAHTLTILALYRLLENVSSLAVSASWLAYAVAIMAWGFAIKDKVIAKSALAALGFA
;
A
#
# COMPACT_ATOMS: atom_id res chain seq x y z
N ALA A 1 -30.66 43.98 9.17
CA ALA A 1 -30.27 44.56 7.86
C ALA A 1 -29.65 43.51 6.94
N VAL A 2 -28.46 42.97 7.23
CA VAL A 2 -27.76 41.99 6.37
C VAL A 2 -28.61 40.75 6.06
N ILE A 3 -29.23 40.14 7.08
CA ILE A 3 -30.12 38.98 6.90
C ILE A 3 -31.31 39.32 5.99
N CYS A 4 -31.90 40.52 6.14
CA CYS A 4 -33.03 40.96 5.30
C CYS A 4 -32.62 41.11 3.84
N PHE A 5 -31.42 41.65 3.55
CA PHE A 5 -30.90 41.75 2.18
C PHE A 5 -30.57 40.40 1.58
N VAL A 6 -29.97 39.48 2.35
CA VAL A 6 -29.70 38.11 1.91
C VAL A 6 -31.00 37.38 1.60
N MET A 7 -32.01 37.49 2.47
CA MET A 7 -33.33 36.90 2.25
C MET A 7 -34.05 37.53 1.05
N ALA A 8 -34.00 38.85 0.89
CA ALA A 8 -34.58 39.53 -0.27
C ALA A 8 -33.94 39.06 -1.58
N GLY A 9 -32.60 38.93 -1.62
CA GLY A 9 -31.88 38.36 -2.75
C GLY A 9 -32.31 36.92 -3.04
N ALA A 10 -32.39 36.07 -2.01
CA ALA A 10 -32.86 34.69 -2.16
C ALA A 10 -34.30 34.60 -2.69
N PHE A 11 -35.20 35.47 -2.22
CA PHE A 11 -36.58 35.55 -2.72
C PHE A 11 -36.66 36.06 -4.16
N ILE A 12 -35.82 37.03 -4.56
CA ILE A 12 -35.77 37.50 -5.95
C ILE A 12 -35.29 36.38 -6.88
N VAL A 13 -34.24 35.64 -6.48
CA VAL A 13 -33.76 34.49 -7.25
C VAL A 13 -34.85 33.44 -7.37
N LYS A 14 -35.52 33.09 -6.25
CA LYS A 14 -36.63 32.14 -6.26
C LYS A 14 -37.77 32.61 -7.17
N LEU A 15 -38.20 33.86 -7.05
CA LEU A 15 -39.25 34.43 -7.89
C LEU A 15 -38.87 34.40 -9.37
N ALA A 16 -37.61 34.69 -9.71
CA ALA A 16 -37.12 34.62 -11.09
C ALA A 16 -37.12 33.19 -11.64
N VAL A 17 -36.87 32.18 -10.80
CA VAL A 17 -36.99 30.75 -11.16
C VAL A 17 -38.47 30.37 -11.34
N ASP A 18 -39.31 30.68 -10.36
CA ASP A 18 -40.74 30.31 -10.33
C ASP A 18 -41.52 30.99 -11.48
N SER A 19 -41.13 32.22 -11.87
CA SER A 19 -41.73 32.95 -12.99
C SER A 19 -41.15 32.58 -14.37
N GLY A 20 -40.20 31.65 -14.44
CA GLY A 20 -39.58 31.20 -15.68
C GLY A 20 -38.60 32.19 -16.32
N TRP A 21 -38.34 33.34 -15.71
CA TRP A 21 -37.36 34.32 -16.19
C TRP A 21 -35.94 33.75 -16.18
N LEU A 22 -35.61 32.98 -15.14
CA LEU A 22 -34.34 32.30 -14.99
C LEU A 22 -34.45 30.87 -15.51
N THR A 23 -34.59 30.70 -16.83
CA THR A 23 -34.60 29.37 -17.48
C THR A 23 -33.35 28.56 -17.10
N PRO A 24 -33.39 27.22 -17.11
CA PRO A 24 -32.22 26.37 -16.83
C PRO A 24 -30.93 26.78 -17.55
N ALA A 25 -31.01 27.08 -18.85
CA ALA A 25 -29.85 27.54 -19.63
C ALA A 25 -29.26 28.87 -19.12
N ARG A 26 -30.12 29.80 -18.67
CA ARG A 26 -29.69 31.08 -18.07
C ARG A 26 -29.07 30.87 -16.69
N GLN A 27 -29.59 29.95 -15.88
CA GLN A 27 -29.00 29.60 -14.58
C GLN A 27 -27.56 29.11 -14.73
N ILE A 28 -27.36 28.14 -15.64
CA ILE A 28 -26.05 27.62 -16.00
C ILE A 28 -25.15 28.71 -16.60
N GLY A 29 -25.68 29.55 -17.49
CA GLY A 29 -24.94 30.66 -18.09
C GLY A 29 -24.42 31.67 -17.05
N ILE A 30 -25.24 32.03 -16.06
CA ILE A 30 -24.85 32.94 -14.97
C ILE A 30 -23.80 32.28 -14.07
N ALA A 31 -23.96 30.99 -13.76
CA ALA A 31 -22.96 30.24 -12.98
C ALA A 31 -21.61 30.17 -13.70
N ALA A 32 -21.60 29.91 -15.01
CA ALA A 32 -20.40 29.94 -15.84
C ALA A 32 -19.74 31.33 -15.81
N LEU A 33 -20.54 32.38 -16.02
CA LEU A 33 -20.06 33.76 -16.00
C LEU A 33 -19.45 34.12 -14.65
N LEU A 34 -20.07 33.72 -13.54
CA LEU A 34 -19.51 33.90 -12.21
C LEU A 34 -18.15 33.22 -12.08
N GLY A 35 -18.01 31.97 -12.55
CA GLY A 35 -16.73 31.26 -12.58
C GLY A 35 -15.63 32.01 -13.33
N PHE A 36 -15.93 32.49 -14.54
CA PHE A 36 -14.99 33.31 -15.33
C PHE A 36 -14.67 34.66 -14.70
N VAL A 37 -15.66 35.33 -14.09
CA VAL A 37 -15.45 36.60 -13.38
C VAL A 37 -14.53 36.41 -12.19
N LEU A 38 -14.67 35.33 -11.42
CA LEU A 38 -13.74 35.04 -10.31
C LEU A 38 -12.32 34.77 -10.80
N ILE A 39 -12.16 34.06 -11.92
CA ILE A 39 -10.85 33.84 -12.55
C ILE A 39 -10.23 35.19 -12.98
N ALA A 40 -10.98 36.02 -13.69
CA ALA A 40 -10.52 37.33 -14.15
C ALA A 40 -10.20 38.27 -12.98
N ALA A 41 -11.05 38.30 -11.95
CA ALA A 41 -10.85 39.09 -10.74
C ALA A 41 -9.58 38.66 -10.01
N GLY A 42 -9.28 37.36 -9.96
CA GLY A 42 -8.01 36.83 -9.45
C GLY A 42 -6.81 37.50 -10.11
N PHE A 43 -6.77 37.54 -11.45
CA PHE A 43 -5.69 38.21 -12.19
C PHE A 43 -5.57 39.70 -11.88
N VAL A 44 -6.69 40.42 -11.70
CA VAL A 44 -6.67 41.84 -11.33
C VAL A 44 -6.09 42.05 -9.93
N VAL A 45 -6.44 41.18 -8.98
CA VAL A 45 -6.03 41.26 -7.57
C VAL A 45 -4.60 40.76 -7.34
N THR A 46 -3.98 40.03 -8.28
CA THR A 46 -2.59 39.54 -8.16
C THR A 46 -1.56 40.64 -7.87
N LYS A 47 -1.86 41.89 -8.22
CA LYS A 47 -1.00 43.05 -7.96
C LYS A 47 -0.99 43.49 -6.48
N LEU A 48 -2.00 43.10 -5.70
CA LEU A 48 -2.18 43.51 -4.31
C LEU A 48 -1.70 42.40 -3.34
N ASP A 49 -2.18 41.17 -3.54
CA ASP A 49 -1.78 40.01 -2.74
C ASP A 49 -1.80 38.77 -3.63
N ARG A 50 -0.63 38.18 -3.88
CA ARG A 50 -0.47 37.01 -4.75
C ARG A 50 -1.10 35.74 -4.18
N VAL A 51 -1.05 35.54 -2.86
CA VAL A 51 -1.55 34.32 -2.23
C VAL A 51 -3.07 34.34 -2.30
N TYR A 52 -3.69 35.41 -1.84
CA TYR A 52 -5.14 35.57 -1.90
C TYR A 52 -5.67 35.57 -3.34
N ALA A 53 -4.98 36.27 -4.25
CA ALA A 53 -5.35 36.31 -5.66
C ALA A 53 -5.31 34.95 -6.35
N SER A 54 -4.50 33.99 -5.88
CA SER A 54 -4.47 32.64 -6.45
C SER A 54 -5.69 31.78 -6.04
N LEU A 55 -6.35 32.11 -4.93
CA LEU A 55 -7.52 31.35 -4.46
C LEU A 55 -8.79 31.68 -5.26
N LEU A 56 -8.94 32.92 -5.76
CA LEU A 56 -10.10 33.34 -6.54
C LEU A 56 -10.26 32.54 -7.85
N PRO A 57 -9.22 32.37 -8.69
CA PRO A 57 -9.32 31.52 -9.88
C PRO A 57 -9.57 30.05 -9.56
N ALA A 58 -9.06 29.54 -8.43
CA ALA A 58 -9.32 28.17 -8.01
C ALA A 58 -10.82 27.99 -7.67
N ALA A 59 -11.42 28.95 -6.94
CA ALA A 59 -12.85 28.97 -6.69
C ALA A 59 -13.66 29.08 -8.00
N GLY A 60 -13.23 29.93 -8.94
CA GLY A 60 -13.88 30.06 -10.25
C GLY A 60 -13.87 28.75 -11.04
N VAL A 61 -12.74 28.03 -11.08
CA VAL A 61 -12.63 26.69 -11.69
C VAL A 61 -13.59 25.68 -11.06
N ILE A 62 -13.71 25.67 -9.72
CA ILE A 62 -14.66 24.78 -9.02
C ILE A 62 -16.09 25.08 -9.45
N ILE A 63 -16.47 26.36 -9.55
CA ILE A 63 -17.79 26.76 -10.04
C ILE A 63 -18.00 26.29 -11.48
N LEU A 64 -16.99 26.36 -12.35
CA LEU A 64 -17.10 25.86 -13.73
C LEU A 64 -17.34 24.34 -13.77
N TYR A 65 -16.67 23.55 -12.92
CA TYR A 65 -16.96 22.11 -12.81
C TYR A 65 -18.39 21.85 -12.34
N LEU A 66 -18.85 22.55 -11.30
CA LEU A 66 -20.22 22.44 -10.81
C LEU A 66 -21.23 22.88 -11.86
N THR A 67 -20.88 23.84 -12.71
CA THR A 67 -21.71 24.30 -13.82
C THR A 67 -21.88 23.21 -14.87
N ALA A 68 -20.80 22.48 -15.23
CA ALA A 68 -20.88 21.33 -16.12
C ALA A 68 -21.74 20.20 -15.52
N VAL A 69 -21.60 19.93 -14.22
CA VAL A 69 -22.45 18.95 -13.51
C VAL A 69 -23.92 19.39 -13.50
N GLY A 70 -24.21 20.64 -13.15
CA GLY A 70 -25.57 21.18 -13.13
C GLY A 70 -26.23 21.15 -14.51
N ALA A 71 -25.46 21.44 -15.57
CA ALA A 71 -25.96 21.40 -16.94
C ALA A 71 -26.39 19.98 -17.36
N HIS A 72 -25.63 18.95 -16.98
CA HIS A 72 -25.97 17.56 -17.30
C HIS A 72 -26.94 16.95 -16.28
N SER A 73 -26.51 16.78 -15.03
CA SER A 73 -27.19 15.96 -14.03
C SER A 73 -28.46 16.63 -13.46
N TYR A 74 -28.51 17.96 -13.37
CA TYR A 74 -29.63 18.66 -12.76
C TYR A 74 -30.65 19.18 -13.79
N HIS A 75 -30.17 19.76 -14.89
CA HIS A 75 -31.05 20.36 -15.90
C HIS A 75 -31.19 19.56 -17.20
N GLY A 76 -30.37 18.52 -17.43
CA GLY A 76 -30.45 17.69 -18.64
C GLY A 76 -30.19 18.44 -19.95
N LEU A 77 -29.47 19.56 -19.91
CA LEU A 77 -29.23 20.44 -21.07
C LEU A 77 -28.21 19.87 -22.06
N ILE A 78 -27.29 19.02 -21.57
CA ILE A 78 -26.20 18.45 -22.36
C ILE A 78 -26.06 16.95 -22.08
N GLY A 79 -25.60 16.19 -23.08
CA GLY A 79 -25.26 14.78 -22.94
C GLY A 79 -24.01 14.53 -22.09
N PHE A 80 -23.81 13.28 -21.67
CA PHE A 80 -22.71 12.87 -20.80
C PHE A 80 -21.33 13.15 -21.43
N GLU A 81 -21.17 12.80 -22.71
CA GLU A 81 -19.91 12.95 -23.45
C GLU A 81 -19.49 14.42 -23.56
N LEU A 82 -20.47 15.30 -23.78
CA LEU A 82 -20.23 16.74 -23.88
C LEU A 82 -19.93 17.36 -22.51
N ALA A 83 -20.57 16.88 -21.45
CA ALA A 83 -20.25 17.28 -20.08
C ALA A 83 -18.83 16.88 -19.69
N VAL A 84 -18.39 15.65 -19.99
CA VAL A 84 -17.00 15.21 -19.79
C VAL A 84 -16.03 16.02 -20.66
N GLY A 85 -16.43 16.39 -21.88
CA GLY A 85 -15.66 17.32 -22.73
C GLY A 85 -15.41 18.67 -22.05
N PHE A 86 -16.42 19.24 -21.39
CA PHE A 86 -16.24 20.46 -20.59
C PHE A 86 -15.34 20.24 -19.38
N VAL A 87 -15.47 19.11 -18.67
CA VAL A 87 -14.57 18.76 -17.55
C VAL A 87 -13.12 18.70 -18.02
N ALA A 88 -12.85 18.09 -19.17
CA ALA A 88 -11.52 18.04 -19.78
C ALA A 88 -11.01 19.45 -20.13
N ALA A 89 -11.85 20.29 -20.75
CA ALA A 89 -11.50 21.67 -21.08
C ALA A 89 -11.18 22.51 -19.83
N ILE A 90 -11.96 22.35 -18.75
CA ILE A 90 -11.72 23.02 -17.47
C ILE A 90 -10.43 22.49 -16.83
N SER A 91 -10.14 21.19 -16.95
CA SER A 91 -8.86 20.61 -16.50
C SER A 91 -7.68 21.23 -17.26
N CYS A 92 -7.78 21.39 -18.58
CA CYS A 92 -6.78 22.10 -19.38
C CYS A 92 -6.64 23.57 -18.95
N LEU A 93 -7.75 24.24 -18.63
CA LEU A 93 -7.74 25.59 -18.08
C LEU A 93 -6.96 25.65 -16.76
N CYS A 94 -7.09 24.66 -15.87
CA CYS A 94 -6.27 24.58 -14.66
C CYS A 94 -4.77 24.52 -14.97
N ILE A 95 -4.38 23.72 -15.97
CA ILE A 95 -2.97 23.61 -16.37
C ILE A 95 -2.46 24.93 -16.98
N TRP A 96 -3.30 25.62 -17.75
CA TRP A 96 -2.97 26.96 -18.22
C TRP A 96 -2.85 27.96 -17.06
N LEU A 97 -3.76 27.96 -16.09
CA LEU A 97 -3.70 28.81 -14.90
C LEU A 97 -2.43 28.55 -14.08
N TYR A 98 -1.97 27.29 -13.99
CA TYR A 98 -0.68 26.98 -13.40
C TYR A 98 0.48 27.70 -14.09
N THR A 99 0.50 27.73 -15.43
CA THR A 99 1.57 28.42 -16.17
C THR A 99 1.57 29.93 -15.92
N ALA A 100 0.39 30.51 -15.68
CA ALA A 100 0.22 31.93 -15.44
C ALA A 100 0.50 32.33 -13.97
N LEU A 101 0.08 31.52 -13.00
CA LEU A 101 0.07 31.86 -11.57
C LEU A 101 1.07 31.05 -10.72
N ARG A 102 1.67 29.99 -11.28
CA ARG A 102 2.72 29.14 -10.66
C ARG A 102 2.35 28.54 -9.31
N ASN A 103 1.07 28.23 -9.09
CA ASN A 103 0.58 27.60 -7.85
C ASN A 103 0.11 26.16 -8.11
N GLU A 104 0.63 25.20 -7.34
CA GLU A 104 0.31 23.76 -7.46
C GLU A 104 -1.16 23.41 -7.19
N VAL A 105 -1.93 24.30 -6.57
CA VAL A 105 -3.37 24.11 -6.37
C VAL A 105 -4.09 23.83 -7.69
N TYR A 106 -3.72 24.51 -8.78
CA TYR A 106 -4.42 24.35 -10.07
C TYR A 106 -4.30 22.96 -10.69
N PRO A 107 -3.10 22.40 -10.94
CA PRO A 107 -3.00 21.08 -11.54
C PRO A 107 -3.61 20.00 -10.64
N ILE A 108 -3.55 20.17 -9.31
CA ILE A 108 -4.22 19.28 -8.35
C ILE A 108 -5.75 19.37 -8.50
N THR A 109 -6.31 20.58 -8.55
CA THR A 109 -7.75 20.79 -8.81
C THR A 109 -8.16 20.25 -10.18
N GLY A 110 -7.29 20.37 -11.18
CA GLY A 110 -7.47 19.77 -12.51
C GLY A 110 -7.58 18.25 -12.42
N ALA A 111 -6.65 17.59 -11.74
CA ALA A 111 -6.68 16.13 -11.56
C ALA A 111 -7.92 15.68 -10.77
N LEU A 112 -8.26 16.38 -9.68
CA LEU A 112 -9.46 16.11 -8.88
C LEU A 112 -10.72 16.22 -9.74
N GLY A 113 -10.85 17.31 -10.50
CA GLY A 113 -11.99 17.50 -11.40
C GLY A 113 -12.08 16.40 -12.46
N ALA A 114 -10.95 16.09 -13.10
CA ALA A 114 -10.89 15.07 -14.14
C ALA A 114 -11.35 13.69 -13.66
N TYR A 115 -10.92 13.23 -12.47
CA TYR A 115 -11.27 11.89 -11.99
C TYR A 115 -12.56 11.84 -11.17
N LEU A 116 -12.91 12.89 -10.42
CA LEU A 116 -14.08 12.86 -9.52
C LEU A 116 -15.38 13.30 -10.20
N VAL A 117 -15.33 14.26 -11.12
CA VAL A 117 -16.55 14.82 -11.74
C VAL A 117 -17.30 13.79 -12.58
N PRO A 118 -16.67 12.87 -13.35
CA PRO A 118 -17.40 11.83 -14.07
C PRO A 118 -18.33 10.99 -13.18
N PHE A 119 -17.99 10.75 -11.91
CA PHE A 119 -18.90 10.08 -10.97
C PHE A 119 -20.15 10.91 -10.69
N LEU A 120 -20.02 12.23 -10.55
CA LEU A 120 -21.16 13.15 -10.38
C LEU A 120 -22.03 13.27 -11.65
N LEU A 121 -21.45 12.99 -12.82
CA LEU A 121 -22.14 12.94 -14.10
C LEU A 121 -22.82 11.59 -14.36
N GLY A 122 -22.64 10.58 -13.50
CA GLY A 122 -23.22 9.26 -13.71
C GLY A 122 -22.34 8.28 -14.48
N ALA A 123 -21.02 8.30 -14.24
CA ALA A 123 -20.01 7.42 -14.83
C ALA A 123 -20.44 5.95 -14.99
N LYS A 124 -21.20 5.40 -14.03
CA LYS A 124 -21.71 4.04 -14.05
C LYS A 124 -22.51 3.71 -15.32
N SER A 125 -23.37 4.63 -15.75
CA SER A 125 -24.24 4.43 -16.91
C SER A 125 -23.49 4.51 -18.24
N HIS A 126 -22.27 5.06 -18.22
CA HIS A 126 -21.41 5.27 -19.39
C HIS A 126 -20.01 4.73 -19.11
N SER A 127 -19.95 3.49 -18.60
CA SER A 127 -18.73 2.87 -18.08
C SER A 127 -17.59 2.81 -19.09
N ASP A 128 -17.88 2.37 -20.32
CA ASP A 128 -16.87 2.13 -21.35
C ASP A 128 -16.17 3.44 -21.71
N PHE A 129 -16.96 4.49 -21.98
CA PHE A 129 -16.45 5.82 -22.25
C PHE A 129 -15.62 6.36 -21.07
N THR A 130 -16.12 6.20 -19.84
CA THR A 130 -15.44 6.70 -18.63
C THR A 130 -14.07 6.05 -18.43
N ILE A 131 -13.95 4.75 -18.68
CA ILE A 131 -12.69 4.01 -18.55
C ILE A 131 -11.66 4.53 -19.57
N TYR A 132 -12.04 4.68 -20.85
CA TYR A 132 -11.14 5.24 -21.86
C TYR A 132 -10.72 6.67 -21.52
N TYR A 133 -11.66 7.47 -21.03
CA TYR A 133 -11.37 8.81 -20.55
C TYR A 133 -10.36 8.82 -19.39
N PHE A 134 -10.48 7.93 -18.39
CA PHE A 134 -9.50 7.81 -17.30
C PHE A 134 -8.10 7.39 -17.78
N VAL A 135 -8.00 6.52 -18.78
CA VAL A 135 -6.72 6.16 -19.40
C VAL A 135 -6.10 7.39 -20.07
N LEU A 136 -6.88 8.18 -20.82
CA LEU A 136 -6.42 9.42 -21.43
C LEU A 136 -5.97 10.44 -20.37
N CYS A 137 -6.73 10.60 -19.29
CA CYS A 137 -6.35 11.44 -18.15
C CYS A 137 -5.03 10.97 -17.53
N THR A 138 -4.81 9.66 -17.43
CA THR A 138 -3.58 9.11 -16.85
C THR A 138 -2.37 9.48 -17.68
N ILE A 139 -2.42 9.24 -18.99
CA ILE A 139 -1.33 9.60 -19.89
C ILE A 139 -1.09 11.13 -19.86
N SER A 140 -2.17 11.92 -19.83
CA SER A 140 -2.10 13.38 -19.80
C SER A 140 -1.46 13.88 -18.49
N PHE A 141 -1.97 13.49 -17.32
CA PHE A 141 -1.44 13.93 -16.03
C PHE A 141 -0.06 13.35 -15.72
N ALA A 142 0.26 12.14 -16.18
CA ALA A 142 1.62 11.61 -16.12
C ALA A 142 2.57 12.51 -16.92
N SER A 143 2.24 12.84 -18.17
CA SER A 143 3.04 13.72 -19.03
C SER A 143 3.17 15.13 -18.47
N ILE A 144 2.06 15.70 -17.99
CA ILE A 144 2.01 17.04 -17.39
C ILE A 144 2.83 17.07 -16.11
N SER A 145 2.80 16.03 -15.26
CA SER A 145 3.62 15.98 -14.05
C SER A 145 5.12 16.00 -14.36
N VAL A 146 5.55 15.36 -15.45
CA VAL A 146 6.93 15.40 -15.94
C VAL A 146 7.27 16.78 -16.51
N TRP A 147 6.35 17.40 -17.25
CA TRP A 147 6.54 18.72 -17.83
C TRP A 147 6.66 19.80 -16.75
N LEU A 148 5.79 19.76 -15.73
CA LEU A 148 5.75 20.71 -14.63
C LEU A 148 6.74 20.38 -13.50
N GLU A 149 7.43 19.24 -13.57
CA GLU A 149 8.35 18.74 -12.53
C GLU A 149 7.68 18.64 -11.14
N SER A 150 6.35 18.44 -11.10
CA SER A 150 5.58 18.33 -9.87
C SER A 150 5.31 16.88 -9.52
N ARG A 151 6.08 16.37 -8.55
CA ARG A 151 5.89 15.02 -8.00
C ARG A 151 4.57 14.86 -7.26
N LEU A 152 4.11 15.92 -6.57
CA LEU A 152 2.84 15.92 -5.88
C LEU A 152 1.68 15.66 -6.86
N LEU A 153 1.70 16.31 -8.03
CA LEU A 153 0.71 16.05 -9.08
C LEU A 153 0.73 14.59 -9.54
N ALA A 154 1.92 14.01 -9.76
CA ALA A 154 2.05 12.60 -10.14
C ALA A 154 1.45 11.66 -9.08
N ILE A 155 1.73 11.91 -7.80
CA ILE A 155 1.20 11.13 -6.68
C ILE A 155 -0.33 11.24 -6.63
N VAL A 156 -0.87 12.46 -6.59
CA VAL A 156 -2.33 12.69 -6.52
C VAL A 156 -3.05 12.10 -7.72
N ALA A 157 -2.56 12.33 -8.94
CA ALA A 157 -3.17 11.80 -10.14
C ALA A 157 -3.10 10.26 -10.20
N SER A 158 -2.01 9.64 -9.73
CA SER A 158 -1.90 8.18 -9.64
C SER A 158 -2.89 7.58 -8.64
N TYR A 159 -3.03 8.21 -7.47
CA TYR A 159 -4.00 7.80 -6.46
C TYR A 159 -5.42 7.88 -7.01
N LEU A 160 -5.78 9.01 -7.63
CA LEU A 160 -7.12 9.22 -8.19
C LEU A 160 -7.41 8.27 -9.35
N ALA A 161 -6.47 8.04 -10.27
CA ALA A 161 -6.66 7.13 -11.41
C ALA A 161 -6.94 5.70 -10.95
N ILE A 162 -6.14 5.20 -9.99
CA ILE A 162 -6.30 3.85 -9.45
C ILE A 162 -7.59 3.76 -8.61
N ALA A 163 -7.83 4.72 -7.71
CA ALA A 163 -9.01 4.73 -6.86
C ALA A 163 -10.32 4.82 -7.67
N ALA A 164 -10.39 5.73 -8.64
CA ALA A 164 -11.56 5.90 -9.50
C ALA A 164 -11.87 4.61 -10.27
N THR A 165 -10.85 4.01 -10.88
CA THR A 165 -11.02 2.77 -11.63
C THR A 165 -11.46 1.61 -10.73
N LEU A 166 -10.92 1.53 -9.51
CA LEU A 166 -11.35 0.53 -8.53
C LEU A 166 -12.78 0.73 -8.04
N ILE A 167 -13.19 1.95 -7.73
CA ILE A 167 -14.58 2.26 -7.34
C ILE A 167 -15.54 1.82 -8.45
N LEU A 168 -15.22 2.15 -9.70
CA LEU A 168 -16.02 1.76 -10.85
C LEU A 168 -16.07 0.23 -11.03
N SER A 169 -14.97 -0.47 -10.73
CA SER A 169 -14.90 -1.94 -10.79
C SER A 169 -15.75 -2.65 -9.72
N LEU A 170 -16.10 -1.97 -8.62
CA LEU A 170 -16.99 -2.53 -7.60
C LEU A 170 -18.45 -2.52 -8.05
N GLU A 171 -18.81 -1.59 -8.94
CA GLU A 171 -20.19 -1.40 -9.38
C GLU A 171 -20.53 -2.14 -10.69
N LEU A 172 -19.51 -2.61 -11.42
CA LEU A 172 -19.65 -3.19 -12.75
C LEU A 172 -19.08 -4.61 -12.82
N PRO A 173 -19.70 -5.50 -13.61
CA PRO A 173 -19.33 -6.91 -13.66
C PRO A 173 -18.06 -7.20 -14.49
N ASP A 174 -17.65 -6.29 -15.38
CA ASP A 174 -16.55 -6.53 -16.33
C ASP A 174 -15.16 -6.42 -15.68
N THR A 175 -14.82 -7.46 -14.91
CA THR A 175 -13.58 -7.55 -14.14
C THR A 175 -12.33 -7.56 -15.04
N MET A 176 -12.45 -8.08 -16.28
CA MET A 176 -11.32 -8.23 -17.21
C MET A 176 -10.81 -6.87 -17.70
N VAL A 177 -11.71 -5.93 -18.02
CA VAL A 177 -11.31 -4.59 -18.45
C VAL A 177 -10.55 -3.88 -17.32
N PHE A 178 -11.07 -3.91 -16.09
CA PHE A 178 -10.41 -3.26 -14.95
C PHE A 178 -9.03 -3.87 -14.62
N ALA A 179 -8.90 -5.21 -14.66
CA ALA A 179 -7.62 -5.90 -14.46
C ALA A 179 -6.57 -5.55 -15.53
N ARG A 180 -6.98 -5.07 -16.71
CA ARG A 180 -6.04 -4.59 -17.75
C ARG A 180 -5.71 -3.11 -17.60
N VAL A 181 -6.65 -2.31 -17.12
CA VAL A 181 -6.51 -0.85 -17.02
C VAL A 181 -5.69 -0.44 -15.79
N LEU A 182 -5.83 -1.13 -14.65
CA LEU A 182 -5.03 -0.84 -13.45
C LEU A 182 -3.51 -0.91 -13.69
N PRO A 183 -2.97 -1.96 -14.32
CA PRO A 183 -1.55 -2.05 -14.65
C PRO A 183 -1.09 -0.94 -15.60
N LEU A 184 -1.97 -0.44 -16.49
CA LEU A 184 -1.65 0.70 -17.36
C LEU A 184 -1.48 1.99 -16.58
N HIS A 185 -2.37 2.26 -15.61
CA HIS A 185 -2.23 3.41 -14.72
C HIS A 185 -0.92 3.34 -13.93
N PHE A 186 -0.66 2.17 -13.33
CA PHE A 186 0.57 1.91 -12.60
C PHE A 186 1.81 2.13 -13.47
N ALA A 187 1.88 1.52 -14.66
CA ALA A 187 3.01 1.64 -15.56
C ALA A 187 3.24 3.10 -16.00
N ALA A 188 2.19 3.83 -16.36
CA ALA A 188 2.28 5.22 -16.78
C ALA A 188 2.91 6.11 -15.70
N PHE A 189 2.49 5.96 -14.44
CA PHE A 189 3.03 6.77 -13.33
C PHE A 189 4.40 6.31 -12.84
N VAL A 190 4.73 5.01 -12.95
CA VAL A 190 6.12 4.53 -12.73
C VAL A 190 7.06 5.15 -13.76
N VAL A 191 6.68 5.13 -15.05
CA VAL A 191 7.47 5.77 -16.11
C VAL A 191 7.61 7.28 -15.84
N ALA A 192 6.53 7.96 -15.47
CA ALA A 192 6.57 9.38 -15.14
C ALA A 192 7.55 9.69 -14.00
N ALA A 193 7.51 8.89 -12.92
CA ALA A 193 8.40 9.03 -11.77
C ALA A 193 9.89 8.82 -12.14
N VAL A 194 10.18 7.81 -12.97
CA VAL A 194 11.53 7.54 -13.47
C VAL A 194 12.01 8.70 -14.35
N VAL A 195 11.21 9.11 -15.34
CA VAL A 195 11.57 10.19 -16.26
C VAL A 195 11.82 11.50 -15.51
N GLN A 196 11.00 11.84 -14.50
CA GLN A 196 11.23 13.01 -13.65
C GLN A 196 12.59 12.94 -12.94
N SER A 197 12.93 11.79 -12.36
CA SER A 197 14.22 11.62 -11.69
C SER A 197 15.41 11.66 -12.65
N LEU A 198 15.27 11.15 -13.87
CA LEU A 198 16.32 11.25 -14.89
C LEU A 198 16.48 12.68 -15.40
N LYS A 199 15.37 13.38 -15.69
CA LYS A 199 15.36 14.76 -16.19
C LYS A 199 15.98 15.72 -15.17
N GLY A 200 15.61 15.59 -13.90
CA GLY A 200 16.18 16.39 -12.80
C GLY A 200 17.58 15.94 -12.36
N ARG A 201 18.11 14.82 -12.87
CA ARG A 201 19.32 14.14 -12.37
C ARG A 201 19.34 13.98 -10.85
N ALA A 202 18.17 13.82 -10.24
CA ALA A 202 17.99 13.80 -8.80
C ALA A 202 17.07 12.63 -8.42
N PRO A 203 17.51 11.77 -7.47
CA PRO A 203 16.63 10.75 -6.93
C PRO A 203 15.47 11.40 -6.17
N MET A 204 14.40 10.64 -5.96
CA MET A 204 13.33 11.05 -5.05
C MET A 204 13.88 11.27 -3.64
N THR A 205 13.29 12.20 -2.92
CA THR A 205 13.50 12.30 -1.47
C THR A 205 12.80 11.16 -0.74
N THR A 206 13.17 10.91 0.52
CA THR A 206 12.53 9.88 1.35
C THR A 206 11.03 10.14 1.50
N ASN A 207 10.61 11.38 1.72
CA ASN A 207 9.20 11.76 1.86
C ASN A 207 8.42 11.55 0.56
N GLU A 208 9.00 11.94 -0.58
CA GLU A 208 8.39 11.71 -1.89
C GLU A 208 8.23 10.22 -2.16
N ALA A 209 9.24 9.41 -1.89
CA ALA A 209 9.16 7.96 -2.06
C ALA A 209 8.04 7.37 -1.19
N TRP A 210 7.99 7.69 0.11
CA TRP A 210 6.95 7.18 0.99
C TRP A 210 5.53 7.65 0.65
N ALA A 211 5.39 8.82 0.00
CA ALA A 211 4.09 9.28 -0.50
C ALA A 211 3.51 8.37 -1.61
N TYR A 212 4.33 7.58 -2.30
CA TYR A 212 3.84 6.54 -3.23
C TYR A 212 3.40 5.25 -2.54
N PHE A 213 3.74 5.03 -1.26
CA PHE A 213 3.39 3.77 -0.58
C PHE A 213 1.89 3.49 -0.54
N PRO A 214 1.00 4.45 -0.20
CA PRO A 214 -0.44 4.23 -0.26
C PRO A 214 -0.94 3.93 -1.67
N VAL A 215 -0.36 4.57 -2.69
CA VAL A 215 -0.70 4.32 -4.11
C VAL A 215 -0.34 2.88 -4.50
N LEU A 216 0.86 2.43 -4.14
CA LEU A 216 1.32 1.06 -4.41
C LEU A 216 0.46 0.02 -3.70
N LEU A 217 0.09 0.27 -2.43
CA LEU A 217 -0.81 -0.62 -1.69
C LEU A 217 -2.21 -0.67 -2.31
N LEU A 218 -2.77 0.48 -2.69
CA LEU A 218 -4.07 0.55 -3.33
C LEU A 218 -4.08 -0.20 -4.68
N PHE A 219 -3.05 0.01 -5.49
CA PHE A 219 -2.84 -0.75 -6.73
C PHE A 219 -2.76 -2.25 -6.45
N TYR A 220 -1.93 -2.66 -5.51
CA TYR A 220 -1.72 -4.07 -5.18
C TYR A 220 -3.00 -4.77 -4.72
N VAL A 221 -3.72 -4.19 -3.75
CA VAL A 221 -4.96 -4.77 -3.23
C VAL A 221 -6.01 -4.85 -4.33
N GLY A 222 -6.16 -3.77 -5.10
CA GLY A 222 -7.12 -3.70 -6.18
C GLY A 222 -6.85 -4.71 -7.29
N GLU A 223 -5.61 -4.72 -7.80
CA GLU A 223 -5.18 -5.62 -8.86
C GLU A 223 -5.25 -7.08 -8.43
N TYR A 224 -4.77 -7.42 -7.23
CA TYR A 224 -4.89 -8.78 -6.70
C TYR A 224 -6.35 -9.22 -6.62
N ALA A 225 -7.24 -8.37 -6.09
CA ALA A 225 -8.65 -8.70 -5.97
C ALA A 225 -9.33 -8.93 -7.34
N LEU A 226 -9.00 -8.13 -8.35
CA LEU A 226 -9.53 -8.28 -9.70
C LEU A 226 -8.98 -9.52 -10.39
N VAL A 227 -7.66 -9.73 -10.33
CA VAL A 227 -7.02 -10.90 -10.95
C VAL A 227 -7.43 -12.19 -10.25
N TYR A 228 -7.58 -12.20 -8.92
CA TYR A 228 -8.06 -13.36 -8.16
C TYR A 228 -9.46 -13.79 -8.58
N LYS A 229 -10.36 -12.83 -8.86
CA LYS A 229 -11.69 -13.13 -9.42
C LYS A 229 -11.62 -13.81 -10.80
N LEU A 230 -10.61 -13.48 -11.61
CA LEU A 230 -10.43 -14.04 -12.95
C LEU A 230 -9.69 -15.39 -12.93
N SER A 231 -8.63 -15.48 -12.14
CA SER A 231 -7.78 -16.66 -12.01
C SER A 231 -7.06 -16.65 -10.65
N PRO A 232 -7.61 -17.37 -9.64
CA PRO A 232 -7.01 -17.46 -8.31
C PRO A 232 -5.56 -17.99 -8.34
N THR A 233 -5.29 -18.92 -9.25
CA THR A 233 -3.97 -19.53 -9.38
C THR A 233 -2.92 -18.57 -9.94
N LEU A 234 -3.30 -17.64 -10.83
CA LEU A 234 -2.36 -16.68 -11.43
C LEU A 234 -2.18 -15.41 -10.60
N ALA A 235 -3.16 -15.03 -9.78
CA ALA A 235 -3.13 -13.82 -8.97
C ALA A 235 -1.82 -13.62 -8.17
N PRO A 236 -1.34 -14.60 -7.36
CA PRO A 236 -0.11 -14.41 -6.60
C PRO A 236 1.13 -14.28 -7.49
N TRP A 237 1.18 -14.98 -8.63
CA TRP A 237 2.30 -14.88 -9.58
C TRP A 237 2.34 -13.52 -10.28
N ILE A 238 1.18 -13.00 -10.69
CA ILE A 238 1.06 -11.67 -11.30
C ILE A 238 1.47 -10.60 -10.28
N SER A 239 1.03 -10.70 -9.03
CA SER A 239 1.47 -9.78 -7.98
C SER A 239 2.97 -9.81 -7.71
N LEU A 240 3.58 -10.99 -7.64
CA LEU A 240 5.04 -11.13 -7.53
C LEU A 240 5.77 -10.50 -8.73
N SER A 241 5.20 -10.60 -9.93
CA SER A 241 5.76 -9.97 -11.13
C SER A 241 5.82 -8.44 -11.02
N PHE A 242 4.82 -7.78 -10.41
CA PHE A 242 4.83 -6.33 -10.19
C PHE A 242 5.90 -5.91 -9.16
N ALA A 243 6.08 -6.68 -8.09
CA ALA A 243 7.18 -6.45 -7.15
C ALA A 243 8.55 -6.61 -7.84
N GLY A 244 8.72 -7.67 -8.64
CA GLY A 244 9.92 -7.88 -9.46
C GLY A 244 10.18 -6.74 -10.46
N PHE A 245 9.12 -6.24 -11.10
CA PHE A 245 9.19 -5.10 -12.00
C PHE A 245 9.70 -3.84 -11.30
N LEU A 246 9.16 -3.50 -10.12
CA LEU A 246 9.64 -2.33 -9.35
C LEU A 246 11.08 -2.47 -8.89
N ILE A 247 11.51 -3.67 -8.49
CA ILE A 247 12.91 -3.97 -8.17
C ILE A 247 13.79 -3.74 -9.41
N GLY A 248 13.35 -4.21 -10.58
CA GLY A 248 14.03 -3.97 -11.85
C GLY A 248 14.16 -2.48 -12.17
N VAL A 249 13.08 -1.72 -12.03
CA VAL A 249 13.06 -0.26 -12.20
C VAL A 249 13.99 0.44 -11.20
N TYR A 250 14.02 0.00 -9.94
CA TYR A 250 14.95 0.52 -8.93
C TYR A 250 16.41 0.32 -9.34
N PHE A 251 16.79 -0.88 -9.75
CA PHE A 251 18.18 -1.16 -10.16
C PHE A 251 18.55 -0.43 -11.45
N LEU A 252 17.64 -0.34 -12.41
CA LEU A 252 17.85 0.41 -13.64
C LEU A 252 18.06 1.90 -13.34
N SER A 253 17.21 2.48 -12.49
CA SER A 253 17.32 3.89 -12.09
C SER A 253 18.61 4.14 -11.31
N LYS A 254 18.98 3.23 -10.40
CA LYS A 254 20.22 3.30 -9.63
C LYS A 254 21.45 3.30 -10.52
N LYS A 255 21.49 2.40 -11.51
CA LYS A 255 22.57 2.31 -12.50
C LYS A 255 22.64 3.57 -13.36
N THR A 256 21.50 4.07 -13.83
CA THR A 256 21.43 5.24 -14.73
C THR A 256 21.80 6.54 -14.04
N LEU A 257 21.49 6.69 -12.76
CA LEU A 257 21.85 7.86 -11.95
C LEU A 257 23.23 7.73 -11.30
N GLU A 258 23.98 6.66 -11.57
CA GLU A 258 25.30 6.37 -10.97
C GLU A 258 25.29 6.46 -9.42
N ALA A 259 24.14 6.19 -8.80
CA ALA A 259 23.94 6.37 -7.38
C ALA A 259 24.34 5.12 -6.59
N THR A 260 25.05 5.30 -5.47
CA THR A 260 25.39 4.20 -4.55
C THR A 260 24.14 3.59 -3.90
N SER A 261 23.13 4.41 -3.63
CA SER A 261 21.77 3.98 -3.29
C SER A 261 20.74 5.08 -3.54
N LEU A 262 19.50 4.68 -3.79
CA LEU A 262 18.35 5.59 -3.89
C LEU A 262 17.53 5.55 -2.60
N GLU A 263 16.97 6.70 -2.20
CA GLU A 263 16.09 6.84 -1.04
C GLU A 263 14.81 5.99 -1.15
N SER A 264 14.40 5.66 -2.37
CA SER A 264 13.28 4.75 -2.62
C SER A 264 13.53 3.31 -2.19
N SER A 265 14.75 2.94 -1.74
CA SER A 265 15.05 1.55 -1.34
C SER A 265 14.13 1.03 -0.26
N ASN A 266 13.80 1.86 0.74
CA ASN A 266 12.96 1.45 1.86
C ASN A 266 11.51 1.25 1.43
N LEU A 267 11.00 2.11 0.53
CA LEU A 267 9.70 1.95 -0.10
C LEU A 267 9.61 0.63 -0.86
N ILE A 268 10.57 0.35 -1.75
CA ILE A 268 10.58 -0.87 -2.56
C ILE A 268 10.70 -2.10 -1.68
N ALA A 269 11.55 -2.07 -0.65
CA ALA A 269 11.67 -3.14 0.33
C ALA A 269 10.35 -3.37 1.08
N ALA A 270 9.66 -2.30 1.51
CA ALA A 270 8.38 -2.39 2.20
C ALA A 270 7.30 -3.02 1.33
N PHE A 271 7.11 -2.48 0.13
CA PHE A 271 6.14 -2.98 -0.83
C PHE A 271 6.41 -4.45 -1.18
N THR A 272 7.66 -4.79 -1.52
CA THR A 272 8.06 -6.17 -1.84
C THR A 272 7.80 -7.10 -0.66
N SER A 273 8.08 -6.67 0.57
CA SER A 273 7.84 -7.49 1.77
C SER A 273 6.36 -7.80 1.95
N VAL A 274 5.48 -6.83 1.73
CA VAL A 274 4.02 -7.04 1.77
C VAL A 274 3.57 -8.00 0.68
N VAL A 275 4.02 -7.80 -0.57
CA VAL A 275 3.65 -8.65 -1.70
C VAL A 275 4.14 -10.09 -1.50
N VAL A 276 5.39 -10.28 -1.08
CA VAL A 276 5.97 -11.61 -0.81
C VAL A 276 5.27 -12.27 0.37
N PHE A 277 5.01 -11.55 1.45
CA PHE A 277 4.30 -12.12 2.60
C PHE A 277 2.91 -12.65 2.21
N HIS A 278 2.14 -11.87 1.46
CA HIS A 278 0.81 -12.30 1.05
C HIS A 278 0.85 -13.30 -0.12
N SER A 279 1.42 -12.92 -1.26
CA SER A 279 1.35 -13.72 -2.48
C SER A 279 2.22 -14.98 -2.42
N PHE A 280 3.40 -14.92 -1.80
CA PHE A 280 4.24 -16.11 -1.67
C PHE A 280 3.86 -16.93 -0.43
N TYR A 281 3.95 -16.33 0.76
CA TYR A 281 3.77 -17.10 2.00
C TYR A 281 2.32 -17.51 2.28
N ILE A 282 1.33 -16.64 2.12
CA ILE A 282 -0.07 -17.01 2.40
C ILE A 282 -0.63 -17.93 1.30
N GLU A 283 -0.42 -17.56 0.04
CA GLU A 283 -1.13 -18.14 -1.11
C GLU A 283 -0.37 -19.27 -1.84
N ILE A 284 0.93 -19.08 -2.15
CA ILE A 284 1.69 -20.07 -2.95
C ILE A 284 2.21 -21.23 -2.08
N VAL A 285 2.71 -20.94 -0.88
CA VAL A 285 3.32 -22.00 -0.05
C VAL A 285 2.24 -22.99 0.41
N PRO A 286 2.37 -24.29 0.11
CA PRO A 286 1.41 -25.31 0.56
C PRO A 286 1.33 -25.40 2.09
N ASP A 287 0.15 -25.65 2.65
CA ASP A 287 -0.06 -25.68 4.10
C ASP A 287 0.76 -26.77 4.82
N ASN A 288 1.06 -27.88 4.16
CA ASN A 288 1.95 -28.92 4.70
C ASN A 288 3.44 -28.49 4.70
N PHE A 289 3.82 -27.52 3.88
CA PHE A 289 5.17 -26.98 3.81
C PHE A 289 5.40 -25.77 4.72
N LYS A 290 4.36 -24.98 5.01
CA LYS A 290 4.45 -23.77 5.87
C LYS A 290 5.21 -24.01 7.19
N PRO A 291 4.93 -25.07 7.98
CA PRO A 291 5.64 -25.32 9.24
C PRO A 291 7.15 -25.48 9.10
N TRP A 292 7.63 -25.97 7.94
CA TRP A 292 9.05 -26.16 7.65
C TRP A 292 9.81 -24.85 7.45
N LEU A 293 9.10 -23.74 7.24
CA LEU A 293 9.72 -22.42 7.17
C LEU A 293 10.31 -21.99 8.51
N LEU A 294 9.72 -22.38 9.64
CA LEU A 294 10.22 -22.04 10.97
C LEU A 294 11.66 -22.53 11.23
N PRO A 295 11.97 -23.85 11.14
CA PRO A 295 13.33 -24.31 11.36
C PRO A 295 14.29 -23.75 10.30
N ALA A 296 13.84 -23.61 9.05
CA ALA A 296 14.66 -23.05 7.97
C ALA A 296 15.05 -21.59 8.22
N ILE A 297 14.10 -20.74 8.63
CA ILE A 297 14.33 -19.32 8.94
C ILE A 297 15.27 -19.19 10.14
N ILE A 298 15.01 -19.91 11.24
CA ILE A 298 15.86 -19.84 12.44
C ILE A 298 17.28 -20.31 12.10
N PHE A 299 17.42 -21.44 11.40
CA PHE A 299 18.71 -21.97 11.01
C PHE A 299 19.47 -21.01 10.08
N ALA A 300 18.83 -20.53 9.02
CA ALA A 300 19.44 -19.56 8.08
C ALA A 300 19.85 -18.27 8.79
N SER A 301 19.02 -17.78 9.72
CA SER A 301 19.32 -16.57 10.49
C SER A 301 20.60 -16.72 11.33
N ALA A 302 21.00 -17.93 11.70
CA ALA A 302 22.25 -18.19 12.43
C ALA A 302 23.49 -17.89 11.58
N PHE A 303 23.39 -17.86 10.25
CA PHE A 303 24.49 -17.59 9.32
C PHE A 303 24.55 -16.16 8.82
N LEU A 304 23.47 -15.38 8.96
CA LEU A 304 23.47 -13.99 8.54
C LEU A 304 24.43 -13.14 9.40
N PRO A 305 25.09 -12.11 8.84
CA PRO A 305 25.91 -11.19 9.62
C PRO A 305 25.04 -10.41 10.60
N VAL A 306 25.45 -10.35 11.87
CA VAL A 306 24.76 -9.57 12.90
C VAL A 306 25.13 -8.10 12.75
N THR A 307 24.43 -7.40 11.86
CA THR A 307 24.43 -5.94 11.85
C THR A 307 23.46 -5.44 12.91
N ARG A 308 23.85 -4.45 13.73
CA ARG A 308 22.89 -3.75 14.60
C ARG A 308 21.80 -3.16 13.70
N VAL A 309 20.59 -3.68 13.84
CA VAL A 309 19.42 -3.19 13.12
C VAL A 309 19.01 -1.89 13.80
N THR A 310 19.53 -0.77 13.28
CA THR A 310 18.97 0.53 13.62
C THR A 310 17.67 0.72 12.85
N VAL A 311 16.73 1.49 13.38
CA VAL A 311 15.44 1.80 12.72
C VAL A 311 15.66 2.40 11.32
N ALA A 312 16.82 3.01 11.06
CA ALA A 312 17.21 3.56 9.76
C ALA A 312 17.81 2.54 8.78
N SER A 313 17.96 1.25 9.14
CA SER A 313 18.54 0.24 8.26
C SER A 313 17.59 -0.15 7.12
N LYS A 314 18.15 -0.28 5.91
CA LYS A 314 17.44 -0.69 4.69
C LYS A 314 16.84 -2.10 4.76
N HIS A 315 17.26 -2.91 5.75
CA HIS A 315 16.85 -4.29 5.91
C HIS A 315 15.81 -4.51 7.02
N VAL A 316 15.38 -3.45 7.73
CA VAL A 316 14.43 -3.56 8.84
C VAL A 316 13.11 -4.19 8.39
N ILE A 317 12.53 -3.69 7.30
CA ILE A 317 11.19 -4.09 6.88
C ILE A 317 11.14 -5.54 6.37
N PRO A 318 12.07 -5.99 5.50
CA PRO A 318 12.14 -7.41 5.14
C PRO A 318 12.40 -8.31 6.36
N MET A 319 13.23 -7.87 7.31
CA MET A 319 13.50 -8.63 8.52
C MET A 319 12.26 -8.76 9.41
N LEU A 320 11.45 -7.70 9.53
CA LEU A 320 10.16 -7.76 10.22
C LEU A 320 9.18 -8.73 9.55
N ALA A 321 9.13 -8.75 8.22
CA ALA A 321 8.28 -9.70 7.48
C ALA A 321 8.72 -11.15 7.72
N VAL A 322 10.03 -11.43 7.67
CA VAL A 322 10.56 -12.78 7.98
C VAL A 322 10.31 -13.16 9.44
N ALA A 323 10.47 -12.22 10.38
CA ALA A 323 10.16 -12.45 11.79
C ALA A 323 8.66 -12.73 12.02
N LEU A 324 7.78 -12.04 11.29
CA LEU A 324 6.34 -12.29 11.33
C LEU A 324 6.00 -13.69 10.81
N ILE A 325 6.60 -14.13 9.70
CA ILE A 325 6.44 -15.51 9.20
C ILE A 325 6.88 -16.52 10.25
N ALA A 326 8.06 -16.33 10.85
CA ALA A 326 8.55 -17.22 11.90
C ALA A 326 7.61 -17.25 13.13
N LEU A 327 7.03 -16.11 13.52
CA LEU A 327 6.07 -16.05 14.61
C LEU A 327 4.76 -16.78 14.27
N CYS A 328 4.21 -16.57 13.06
CA CYS A 328 3.02 -17.27 12.60
C CYS A 328 3.23 -18.80 12.58
N GLU A 329 4.37 -19.25 12.06
CA GLU A 329 4.68 -20.68 12.01
C GLU A 329 5.02 -21.28 13.38
N TYR A 330 5.64 -20.52 14.28
CA TYR A 330 5.81 -20.94 15.68
C TYR A 330 4.47 -21.24 16.35
N VAL A 331 3.53 -20.30 16.24
CA VAL A 331 2.18 -20.46 16.81
C VAL A 331 1.45 -21.62 16.14
N ARG A 332 1.56 -21.76 14.81
CA ARG A 332 0.95 -22.87 14.06
C ARG A 332 1.48 -24.24 14.51
N VAL A 333 2.81 -24.40 14.59
CA VAL A 333 3.44 -25.65 15.04
C VAL A 333 3.00 -25.98 16.47
N MET A 334 2.97 -24.99 17.36
CA MET A 334 2.50 -25.17 18.74
C MET A 334 1.05 -25.70 18.77
N PHE A 335 0.13 -25.10 18.01
CA PHE A 335 -1.25 -25.58 17.94
C PHE A 335 -1.38 -26.98 17.33
N TYR A 336 -0.58 -27.30 16.30
CA TYR A 336 -0.60 -28.63 15.72
C TYR A 336 -0.05 -29.71 16.65
N LEU A 337 0.95 -29.39 17.49
CA LEU A 337 1.47 -30.33 18.49
C LEU A 337 0.48 -30.58 19.65
N ILE A 338 -0.43 -29.64 19.91
CA ILE A 338 -1.51 -29.79 20.91
C ILE A 338 -2.75 -30.48 20.32
N GLY A 339 -3.01 -30.27 19.02
CA GLY A 339 -4.19 -30.78 18.34
C GLY A 339 -4.07 -32.23 17.88
N ASP A 340 -5.19 -32.77 17.38
CA ASP A 340 -5.28 -34.19 17.01
C ASP A 340 -4.92 -34.52 15.55
N GLN A 341 -3.97 -33.77 14.97
CA GLN A 341 -3.55 -33.92 13.57
C GLN A 341 -2.46 -35.00 13.39
N ASP A 342 -2.20 -35.40 12.14
CA ASP A 342 -1.18 -36.40 11.78
C ASP A 342 0.18 -36.12 12.48
N PRO A 343 0.65 -37.02 13.36
CA PRO A 343 1.66 -36.68 14.34
C PRO A 343 3.08 -36.57 13.75
N PHE A 344 3.41 -37.39 12.75
CA PHE A 344 4.81 -37.66 12.42
C PHE A 344 5.56 -36.46 11.79
N PRO A 345 5.04 -35.78 10.75
CA PRO A 345 5.75 -34.65 10.14
C PRO A 345 5.88 -33.47 11.11
N ILE A 346 4.87 -33.27 11.98
CA ILE A 346 4.77 -32.11 12.85
C ILE A 346 5.68 -32.26 14.08
N ILE A 347 5.77 -33.45 14.66
CA ILE A 347 6.75 -33.77 15.72
C ILE A 347 8.17 -33.47 15.22
N LEU A 348 8.50 -33.93 14.00
CA LEU A 348 9.81 -33.68 13.41
C LEU A 348 10.07 -32.18 13.19
N VAL A 349 9.10 -31.43 12.68
CA VAL A 349 9.21 -29.97 12.55
C VAL A 349 9.42 -29.28 13.90
N GLY A 350 8.68 -29.68 14.93
CA GLY A 350 8.83 -29.14 16.29
C GLY A 350 10.24 -29.35 16.85
N LEU A 351 10.75 -30.58 16.74
CA LEU A 351 12.09 -30.94 17.20
C LEU A 351 13.19 -30.23 16.39
N LEU A 352 13.06 -30.16 15.06
CA LEU A 352 14.01 -29.43 14.21
C LEU A 352 14.01 -27.93 14.49
N SER A 353 12.84 -27.35 14.79
CA SER A 353 12.71 -25.93 15.15
C SER A 353 13.38 -25.63 16.48
N ALA A 354 13.17 -26.48 17.48
CA ALA A 354 13.85 -26.37 18.77
C ALA A 354 15.37 -26.54 18.63
N GLY A 355 15.81 -27.52 17.86
CA GLY A 355 17.23 -27.73 17.55
C GLY A 355 17.85 -26.53 16.83
N ALA A 356 17.16 -25.95 15.85
CA ALA A 356 17.61 -24.76 15.14
C ALA A 356 17.72 -23.55 16.09
N ALA A 357 16.77 -23.39 17.02
CA ALA A 357 16.79 -22.31 18.02
C ALA A 357 17.95 -22.45 19.00
N LEU A 358 18.20 -23.67 19.51
CA LEU A 358 19.36 -23.97 20.34
C LEU A 358 20.68 -23.72 19.58
N PHE A 359 20.76 -24.16 18.33
CA PHE A 359 21.92 -23.92 17.48
C PHE A 359 22.17 -22.43 17.25
N PHE A 360 21.11 -21.66 16.94
CA PHE A 360 21.19 -20.21 16.80
C PHE A 360 21.71 -19.54 18.07
N TYR A 361 21.18 -19.94 19.24
CA TYR A 361 21.60 -19.43 20.53
C TYR A 361 23.09 -19.68 20.78
N ILE A 362 23.56 -20.92 20.61
CA ILE A 362 24.96 -21.31 20.84
C ILE A 362 25.90 -20.55 19.89
N LYS A 363 25.56 -20.49 18.60
CA LYS A 363 26.40 -19.82 17.61
C LYS A 363 26.53 -18.32 17.88
N ARG A 364 25.54 -17.71 18.54
CA ARG A 364 25.49 -16.27 18.83
C ARG A 364 25.60 -15.95 20.32
N GLN A 365 26.09 -16.90 21.12
CA GLN A 365 26.16 -16.84 22.58
C GLN A 365 26.85 -15.56 23.10
N SER A 366 27.93 -15.11 22.45
CA SER A 366 28.67 -13.90 22.85
C SER A 366 27.91 -12.58 22.69
N ARG A 367 26.81 -12.54 21.92
CA ARG A 367 26.00 -11.33 21.68
C ARG A 367 24.58 -11.45 22.21
N VAL A 368 23.96 -12.62 22.10
CA VAL A 368 22.61 -12.88 22.63
C VAL A 368 22.61 -12.91 24.16
N ALA A 369 23.72 -13.29 24.80
CA ALA A 369 23.87 -13.19 26.26
C ALA A 369 23.97 -11.74 26.78
N TYR A 370 24.21 -10.75 25.91
CA TYR A 370 24.29 -9.33 26.30
C TYR A 370 22.91 -8.66 26.38
N GLU A 371 21.92 -9.17 25.64
CA GLU A 371 20.50 -8.80 25.76
C GLU A 371 19.75 -9.93 26.46
N SER A 372 19.75 -9.89 27.80
CA SER A 372 19.29 -10.98 28.66
C SER A 372 17.85 -11.45 28.38
N SER A 373 16.98 -10.61 27.84
CA SER A 373 15.58 -10.94 27.54
C SER A 373 15.43 -11.79 26.27
N THR A 374 16.09 -11.42 25.17
CA THR A 374 15.92 -12.07 23.86
C THR A 374 16.39 -13.52 23.87
N GLY A 375 17.52 -13.79 24.53
CA GLY A 375 18.06 -15.14 24.66
C GLY A 375 17.16 -16.07 25.48
N VAL A 376 16.55 -15.55 26.56
CA VAL A 376 15.64 -16.33 27.41
C VAL A 376 14.36 -16.67 26.67
N VAL A 377 13.78 -15.72 25.92
CA VAL A 377 12.57 -15.96 25.11
C VAL A 377 12.81 -17.05 24.06
N LEU A 378 13.94 -17.02 23.37
CA LEU A 378 14.27 -18.02 22.35
C LEU A 378 14.44 -19.42 22.97
N LEU A 379 15.12 -19.53 24.11
CA LEU A 379 15.28 -20.80 24.82
C LEU A 379 13.93 -21.32 25.34
N ALA A 380 13.09 -20.45 25.90
CA ALA A 380 11.75 -20.83 26.34
C ALA A 380 10.91 -21.36 25.17
N ALA A 381 10.93 -20.69 24.02
CA ALA A 381 10.26 -21.15 22.81
C ALA A 381 10.77 -22.53 22.34
N ALA A 382 12.08 -22.76 22.37
CA ALA A 382 12.68 -24.06 22.01
C ALA A 382 12.26 -25.18 22.97
N HIS A 383 12.23 -24.92 24.27
CA HIS A 383 11.77 -25.86 25.28
C HIS A 383 10.29 -26.20 25.11
N THR A 384 9.43 -25.20 24.91
CA THR A 384 8.00 -25.42 24.68
C THR A 384 7.75 -26.35 23.48
N LEU A 385 8.41 -26.10 22.35
CA LEU A 385 8.27 -26.97 21.17
C LEU A 385 8.77 -28.39 21.43
N THR A 386 9.86 -28.55 22.18
CA THR A 386 10.42 -29.87 22.49
C THR A 386 9.50 -30.67 23.42
N ILE A 387 8.99 -30.03 24.47
CA ILE A 387 8.07 -30.63 25.44
C ILE A 387 6.79 -31.09 24.74
N LEU A 388 6.20 -30.24 23.90
CA LEU A 388 5.00 -30.56 23.12
C LEU A 388 5.26 -31.68 22.09
N ALA A 389 6.42 -31.68 21.43
CA ALA A 389 6.78 -32.75 20.50
C ALA A 389 6.96 -34.10 21.20
N LEU A 390 7.61 -34.11 22.38
CA LEU A 390 7.77 -35.32 23.19
C LEU A 390 6.44 -35.82 23.77
N TYR A 391 5.56 -34.89 24.17
CA TYR A 391 4.20 -35.21 24.59
C TYR A 391 3.45 -35.95 23.49
N ARG A 392 3.35 -35.35 22.30
CA ARG A 392 2.62 -35.92 21.16
C ARG A 392 3.22 -37.25 20.70
N LEU A 393 4.52 -37.45 20.87
CA LEU A 393 5.20 -38.70 20.53
C LEU A 393 4.82 -39.86 21.46
N LEU A 394 4.56 -39.57 22.75
CA LEU A 394 4.46 -40.59 23.80
C LEU A 394 3.09 -40.66 24.50
N GLU A 395 2.17 -39.75 24.21
CA GLU A 395 0.82 -39.71 24.79
C GLU A 395 0.06 -41.03 24.60
N ASN A 396 0.26 -41.71 23.46
CA ASN A 396 -0.39 -42.99 23.13
C ASN A 396 0.30 -44.20 23.79
N VAL A 397 1.47 -44.01 24.41
CA VAL A 397 2.21 -45.09 25.07
C VAL A 397 1.83 -45.17 26.54
N SER A 398 2.08 -44.10 27.30
CA SER A 398 1.63 -43.95 28.70
C SER A 398 1.97 -42.56 29.21
N SER A 399 1.24 -42.09 30.23
CA SER A 399 1.58 -40.85 30.95
C SER A 399 2.96 -40.92 31.60
N LEU A 400 3.38 -42.12 32.07
CA LEU A 400 4.71 -42.33 32.62
C LEU A 400 5.81 -42.13 31.57
N ALA A 401 5.60 -42.58 30.34
CA ALA A 401 6.54 -42.38 29.24
C ALA A 401 6.71 -40.89 28.91
N VAL A 402 5.62 -40.12 28.92
CA VAL A 402 5.65 -38.66 28.72
C VAL A 402 6.51 -37.99 29.80
N SER A 403 6.19 -38.19 31.09
CA SER A 403 6.96 -37.58 32.19
C SER A 403 8.43 -38.02 32.19
N ALA A 404 8.71 -39.30 31.91
CA ALA A 404 10.08 -39.80 31.80
C ALA A 404 10.85 -39.13 30.66
N SER A 405 10.20 -38.84 29.53
CA SER A 405 10.83 -38.16 28.40
C SER A 405 11.14 -36.69 28.69
N TRP A 406 10.26 -35.99 29.39
CA TRP A 406 10.49 -34.61 29.82
C TRP A 406 11.63 -34.53 30.83
N LEU A 407 11.69 -35.47 31.78
CA LEU A 407 12.80 -35.58 32.73
C LEU A 407 14.12 -35.87 32.01
N ALA A 408 14.13 -36.84 31.09
CA ALA A 408 15.32 -37.19 30.31
C ALA A 408 15.81 -35.99 29.47
N TYR A 409 14.90 -35.26 28.84
CA TYR A 409 15.21 -34.03 28.11
C TYR A 409 15.81 -32.95 29.00
N ALA A 410 15.20 -32.69 30.17
CA ALA A 410 15.70 -31.68 31.10
C ALA A 410 17.10 -32.03 31.62
N VAL A 411 17.35 -33.29 31.96
CA VAL A 411 18.69 -33.78 32.36
C VAL A 411 19.70 -33.61 31.21
N ALA A 412 19.31 -33.92 29.97
CA ALA A 412 20.17 -33.76 28.79
C ALA A 412 20.54 -32.29 28.54
N ILE A 413 19.57 -31.37 28.58
CA ILE A 413 19.85 -29.92 28.43
C ILE A 413 20.72 -29.40 29.57
N MET A 414 20.49 -29.85 30.80
CA MET A 414 21.30 -29.45 31.96
C MET A 414 22.74 -29.95 31.83
N ALA A 415 22.93 -31.23 31.50
CA ALA A 415 24.24 -31.82 31.25
C ALA A 415 24.97 -31.13 30.10
N TRP A 416 24.27 -30.82 29.01
CA TRP A 416 24.81 -30.03 27.91
C TRP A 416 25.24 -28.63 28.40
N GLY A 417 24.36 -27.90 29.08
CA GLY A 417 24.64 -26.57 29.62
C GLY A 417 25.91 -26.54 30.49
N PHE A 418 26.10 -27.57 31.34
CA PHE A 418 27.35 -27.75 32.10
C PHE A 418 28.56 -28.01 31.21
N ALA A 419 28.44 -28.89 30.20
CA ALA A 419 29.53 -29.22 29.28
C ALA A 419 30.03 -27.98 28.50
N ILE A 420 29.12 -27.09 28.08
CA ILE A 420 29.47 -25.84 27.38
C ILE A 420 29.67 -24.64 28.32
N LYS A 421 29.62 -24.86 29.64
CA LYS A 421 29.76 -23.83 30.69
C LYS A 421 28.76 -22.66 30.55
N ASP A 422 27.57 -22.91 30.02
CA ASP A 422 26.50 -21.93 29.87
C ASP A 422 25.46 -22.05 30.99
N LYS A 423 25.49 -21.10 31.92
CA LYS A 423 24.56 -21.05 33.06
C LYS A 423 23.11 -20.79 32.64
N VAL A 424 22.88 -20.09 31.53
CA VAL A 424 21.53 -19.74 31.08
C VAL A 424 20.86 -20.98 30.49
N ILE A 425 21.55 -21.75 29.66
CA ILE A 425 21.04 -23.03 29.13
C ILE A 425 20.82 -24.04 30.26
N ALA A 426 21.76 -24.16 31.20
CA ALA A 426 21.59 -25.07 32.33
C ALA A 426 20.37 -24.70 33.20
N LYS A 427 20.11 -23.40 33.39
CA LYS A 427 18.93 -22.91 34.13
C LYS A 427 17.64 -23.03 33.33
N SER A 428 17.67 -22.90 32.01
CA SER A 428 16.45 -23.00 31.19
C SER A 428 15.85 -24.40 31.22
N ALA A 429 16.64 -25.44 31.51
CA ALA A 429 16.16 -26.80 31.78
C ALA A 429 15.17 -26.88 32.97
N LEU A 430 15.20 -25.93 33.92
CA LEU A 430 14.22 -25.88 35.02
C LEU A 430 12.80 -25.64 34.50
N ALA A 431 12.64 -24.95 33.38
CA ALA A 431 11.33 -24.76 32.75
C ALA A 431 10.74 -26.09 32.29
N ALA A 432 11.56 -27.03 31.80
CA ALA A 432 11.10 -28.36 31.40
C ALA A 432 10.81 -29.26 32.62
N LEU A 433 11.59 -29.14 33.70
CA LEU A 433 11.34 -29.84 34.96
C LEU A 433 10.02 -29.45 35.63
N GLY A 434 9.54 -28.21 35.44
CA GLY A 434 8.26 -27.78 35.99
C GLY A 434 7.03 -28.49 35.40
N PHE A 435 7.19 -29.16 34.26
CA PHE A 435 6.13 -29.95 33.62
C PHE A 435 6.23 -31.46 33.90
N ALA A 436 7.43 -31.98 34.21
CA ALA A 436 7.69 -33.40 34.50
C ALA A 436 7.22 -33.80 35.90
#